data_AF-A0A377R3F3-F1
#
_entry.id   AF-A0A377R3F3-F1
#
_cell.length_a   1.000
_cell.length_b   1.000
_cell.length_c   1.000
_cell.angle_alpha   90.00
_cell.angle_beta   90.00
_cell.angle_gamma   90.00
#
_symmetry.space_group_name_H-M   'P 1'
#
loop_
_entity.id
_entity.type
_entity.pdbx_description
1 polymer ?
#
loop_
_entity_poly.entity_id
_entity_poly.type
_entity_poly.pdbx_seq_one_letter_code
_entity_poly.pdbx_strand_id
1 'polypeptide(L)'
;MNLVKSFGEIAVSFRNDGFLNATQIAKHFGKRVPDFLKTEQNQEYISALAEHLSKTLKIVLDKNQLVIVKHGGNQNGTWLHPKLAIHFARWLDPRFAVWCDEQIEQILGGRLKTESRTTSDERTALRQAVSALVGLRRVDYSTAYNMVHQRFGVEAIEDIPRESLPDAVRYVHALTLDNALTGEVLEKIERPSEKQFSADEIHAIGVCAKYLADCSEFLYPLSDALRGVGSRFSGRAFSLAQEPHFWLDTVQRALARVNGSAVRGL
;
A
#
# COMPACT_ATOMS: atom_id res chain seq x y z
N MET A 1 13.78 1.04 11.70
CA MET A 1 13.38 -0.07 12.58
C MET A 1 14.29 -1.25 12.28
N ASN A 2 14.72 -2.03 13.27
CA ASN A 2 15.57 -3.19 13.03
C ASN A 2 14.69 -4.41 12.76
N LEU A 3 15.09 -5.24 11.80
CA LEU A 3 14.47 -6.53 11.49
C LEU A 3 15.16 -7.59 12.33
N VAL A 4 14.42 -8.33 13.13
CA VAL A 4 14.98 -9.45 13.91
C VAL A 4 14.56 -10.76 13.24
N LYS A 5 15.54 -11.61 12.95
CA LYS A 5 15.38 -12.94 12.35
C LYS A 5 15.98 -13.99 13.27
N SER A 6 15.46 -15.21 13.24
CA SER A 6 15.93 -16.29 14.11
C SER A 6 16.77 -17.31 13.34
N PHE A 7 17.98 -17.58 13.81
CA PHE A 7 18.82 -18.68 13.36
C PHE A 7 18.89 -19.72 14.48
N GLY A 8 18.07 -20.77 14.40
CA GLY A 8 17.83 -21.66 15.54
C GLY A 8 17.24 -20.89 16.72
N GLU A 9 17.91 -20.93 17.87
CA GLU A 9 17.50 -20.20 19.09
C GLU A 9 18.10 -18.78 19.18
N ILE A 10 18.83 -18.34 18.14
CA ILE A 10 19.60 -17.10 18.17
C ILE A 10 18.84 -16.00 17.46
N ALA A 11 18.56 -14.91 18.16
CA ALA A 11 18.04 -13.69 17.55
C ALA A 11 19.16 -12.90 16.85
N VAL A 12 18.99 -12.67 15.55
CA VAL A 12 19.92 -11.94 14.69
C VAL A 12 19.25 -10.67 14.19
N SER A 13 19.89 -9.53 14.43
CA SER A 13 19.35 -8.22 14.08
C SER A 13 19.95 -7.72 12.77
N PHE A 14 19.08 -7.33 11.84
CA PHE A 14 19.40 -6.68 10.59
C PHE A 14 18.77 -5.28 10.53
N ARG A 15 19.33 -4.40 9.72
CA ARG A 15 18.67 -3.17 9.28
C ARG A 15 17.92 -3.40 7.98
N ASN A 16 17.03 -2.46 7.64
CA ASN A 16 16.27 -2.48 6.39
C ASN A 16 17.14 -2.37 5.12
N ASP A 17 18.40 -1.97 5.25
CA ASP A 17 19.41 -1.91 4.19
C ASP A 17 20.33 -3.16 4.18
N GLY A 18 19.95 -4.21 4.91
CA GLY A 18 20.67 -5.48 4.97
C GLY A 18 21.91 -5.47 5.87
N PHE A 19 22.21 -4.37 6.56
CA PHE A 19 23.34 -4.35 7.51
C PHE A 19 23.08 -5.30 8.68
N LEU A 20 24.06 -6.14 8.99
CA LEU A 20 24.00 -7.11 10.08
C LEU A 20 24.59 -6.53 11.37
N ASN A 21 23.93 -6.72 12.52
CA ASN A 21 24.54 -6.46 13.82
C ASN A 21 25.52 -7.59 14.19
N ALA A 22 26.81 -7.35 13.97
CA ALA A 22 27.87 -8.32 14.20
C ALA A 22 28.16 -8.57 15.67
N THR A 23 27.95 -7.59 16.56
CA THR A 23 28.29 -7.71 17.98
C THR A 23 27.44 -8.78 18.68
N GLN A 24 26.15 -8.81 18.40
CA GLN A 24 25.22 -9.77 19.02
C GLN A 24 25.56 -11.21 18.62
N ILE A 25 25.77 -11.45 17.32
CA ILE A 25 26.02 -12.79 16.80
C ILE A 25 27.45 -13.28 17.12
N ALA A 26 28.46 -12.40 17.09
CA ALA A 26 29.84 -12.78 17.47
C ALA A 26 29.91 -13.35 18.88
N LYS A 27 29.21 -12.70 19.82
CA LYS A 27 29.15 -13.11 21.23
C LYS A 27 28.58 -14.52 21.37
N HIS A 28 27.59 -14.89 20.56
CA HIS A 28 27.01 -16.23 20.58
C HIS A 28 28.02 -17.31 20.18
N PHE A 29 28.86 -17.04 19.18
CA PHE A 29 29.93 -17.94 18.75
C PHE A 29 31.22 -17.84 19.59
N GLY A 30 31.20 -17.13 20.72
CA GLY A 30 32.39 -16.94 21.58
C GLY A 30 33.51 -16.11 20.92
N LYS A 31 33.19 -15.34 19.88
CA LYS A 31 34.14 -14.54 19.08
C LYS A 31 33.89 -13.04 19.30
N ARG A 32 34.88 -12.20 18.96
CA ARG A 32 34.74 -10.74 19.04
C ARG A 32 34.93 -10.12 17.66
N VAL A 33 34.09 -9.14 17.34
CA VAL A 33 34.14 -8.42 16.05
C VAL A 33 35.51 -7.77 15.79
N PRO A 34 36.20 -7.14 16.78
CA PRO A 34 37.54 -6.60 16.56
C PRO A 34 38.56 -7.65 16.13
N ASP A 35 38.43 -8.91 16.56
CA ASP A 35 39.39 -9.96 16.20
C ASP A 35 39.30 -10.32 14.72
N PHE A 36 38.10 -10.27 14.14
CA PHE A 36 37.92 -10.36 12.70
C PHE A 36 38.43 -9.10 12.01
N LEU A 37 38.01 -7.92 12.46
CA LEU A 37 38.34 -6.68 11.76
C LEU A 37 39.85 -6.39 11.75
N LYS A 38 40.61 -6.75 12.78
CA LYS A 38 42.02 -6.35 12.92
C LYS A 38 43.01 -7.14 12.05
N THR A 39 42.62 -8.28 11.49
CA THR A 39 43.55 -9.09 10.67
C THR A 39 43.88 -8.38 9.36
N GLU A 40 45.14 -8.46 8.92
CA GLU A 40 45.62 -7.86 7.66
C GLU A 40 44.76 -8.27 6.45
N GLN A 41 44.49 -9.57 6.29
CA GLN A 41 43.64 -10.09 5.23
C GLN A 41 42.25 -9.43 5.18
N ASN A 42 41.60 -9.23 6.33
CA ASN A 42 40.28 -8.58 6.37
C ASN A 42 40.37 -7.08 6.14
N GLN A 43 41.47 -6.42 6.53
CA GLN A 43 41.72 -5.02 6.21
C GLN A 43 41.89 -4.80 4.70
N GLU A 44 42.64 -5.68 4.04
CA GLU A 44 42.78 -5.71 2.58
C GLU A 44 41.43 -5.95 1.90
N TYR A 45 40.68 -6.94 2.36
CA TYR A 45 39.35 -7.24 1.83
C TYR A 45 38.38 -6.06 1.96
N ILE A 46 38.33 -5.41 3.13
CA ILE A 46 37.47 -4.25 3.37
C ILE A 46 37.86 -3.08 2.45
N SER A 47 39.17 -2.85 2.26
CA SER A 47 39.68 -1.80 1.37
C SER A 47 39.30 -2.08 -0.09
N ALA A 48 39.53 -3.31 -0.56
CA ALA A 48 39.16 -3.74 -1.91
C ALA A 48 37.63 -3.66 -2.14
N LEU A 49 36.84 -4.02 -1.12
CA LEU A 49 35.37 -3.92 -1.18
C LEU A 49 34.91 -2.45 -1.26
N ALA A 50 35.50 -1.56 -0.48
CA ALA A 50 35.18 -0.13 -0.52
C ALA A 50 35.51 0.47 -1.89
N GLU A 51 36.68 0.15 -2.44
CA GLU A 51 37.09 0.59 -3.77
C GLU A 51 36.14 0.09 -4.87
N HIS A 52 35.82 -1.20 -4.85
CA HIS A 52 34.90 -1.81 -5.82
C HIS A 52 33.52 -1.18 -5.77
N LEU A 53 32.93 -1.04 -4.58
CA LEU A 53 31.62 -0.43 -4.42
C LEU A 53 31.62 1.05 -4.83
N SER A 54 32.71 1.77 -4.55
CA SER A 54 32.85 3.17 -4.96
C SER A 54 32.81 3.34 -6.47
N LYS A 55 33.54 2.47 -7.19
CA LYS A 55 33.57 2.43 -8.65
C LYS A 55 32.20 2.08 -9.24
N THR A 56 31.56 1.04 -8.72
CA THR A 56 30.26 0.56 -9.23
C THR A 56 29.14 1.56 -8.99
N LEU A 57 29.09 2.19 -7.80
CA LEU A 57 28.03 3.12 -7.43
C LEU A 57 28.32 4.58 -7.82
N LYS A 58 29.53 4.88 -8.30
CA LYS A 58 30.02 6.25 -8.60
C LYS A 58 29.91 7.21 -7.41
N ILE A 59 30.12 6.68 -6.20
CA ILE A 59 30.11 7.44 -4.94
C ILE A 59 31.42 7.10 -4.21
N VAL A 60 32.05 8.05 -3.53
CA VAL A 60 33.22 7.75 -2.69
C VAL A 60 32.74 7.04 -1.44
N LEU A 61 33.04 5.76 -1.31
CA LEU A 61 32.78 4.98 -0.11
C LEU A 61 34.04 4.81 0.72
N ASP A 62 33.93 5.14 2.01
CA ASP A 62 34.99 4.95 3.00
C ASP A 62 34.73 3.73 3.88
N LYS A 63 35.77 3.20 4.53
CA LYS A 63 35.71 2.05 5.45
C LYS A 63 34.65 2.21 6.53
N ASN A 64 34.44 3.44 7.02
CA ASN A 64 33.44 3.77 8.04
C ASN A 64 31.98 3.57 7.57
N GLN A 65 31.75 3.47 6.26
CA GLN A 65 30.43 3.15 5.70
C GLN A 65 30.22 1.64 5.55
N LEU A 66 31.30 0.84 5.52
CA LEU A 66 31.22 -0.62 5.55
C LEU A 66 31.12 -1.19 6.96
N VAL A 67 31.69 -0.47 7.94
CA VAL A 67 31.68 -0.84 9.35
C VAL A 67 31.18 0.35 10.17
N ILE A 68 29.93 0.26 10.64
CA ILE A 68 29.29 1.33 11.42
C ILE A 68 29.26 0.93 12.88
N VAL A 69 29.99 1.64 13.73
CA VAL A 69 29.97 1.41 15.18
C VAL A 69 28.99 2.38 15.83
N LYS A 70 28.01 1.85 16.57
CA LYS A 70 27.05 2.65 17.34
C LYS A 70 27.16 2.35 18.83
N HIS A 71 27.34 3.40 19.63
CA HIS A 71 27.39 3.34 21.08
C HIS A 71 26.05 3.83 21.67
N GLY A 72 25.39 2.99 22.48
CA GLY A 72 24.12 3.33 23.16
C GLY A 72 22.84 3.18 22.31
N GLY A 73 21.69 3.18 22.99
CA GLY A 73 20.36 3.06 22.38
C GLY A 73 19.99 1.68 21.83
N ASN A 74 18.82 1.57 21.18
CA ASN A 74 18.27 0.31 20.63
C ASN A 74 19.00 -0.22 19.38
N GLN A 75 20.05 0.45 18.91
CA GLN A 75 20.85 0.06 17.75
C GLN A 75 22.34 -0.10 18.11
N ASN A 76 22.63 -0.39 19.38
CA ASN A 76 24.00 -0.57 19.85
C ASN A 76 24.70 -1.75 19.17
N GLY A 77 25.99 -1.58 18.89
CA GLY A 77 26.84 -2.61 18.30
C GLY A 77 27.56 -2.16 17.02
N THR A 78 28.30 -3.10 16.45
CA THR A 78 29.00 -2.97 15.18
C THR A 78 28.14 -3.52 14.07
N TRP A 79 27.79 -2.69 13.10
CA TRP A 79 26.96 -3.03 11.96
C TRP A 79 27.84 -3.18 10.72
N LEU A 80 27.71 -4.31 10.03
CA LEU A 80 28.50 -4.64 8.85
C LEU A 80 27.66 -4.54 7.59
N HIS A 81 28.21 -3.92 6.54
CA HIS A 81 27.61 -3.87 5.22
C HIS A 81 27.30 -5.28 4.69
N PRO A 82 26.19 -5.52 3.98
CA PRO A 82 25.76 -6.85 3.50
C PRO A 82 26.86 -7.76 2.96
N LYS A 83 27.67 -7.25 2.01
CA LYS A 83 28.77 -8.02 1.41
C LYS A 83 29.86 -8.39 2.42
N LEU A 84 30.16 -7.50 3.37
CA LEU A 84 31.11 -7.76 4.44
C LEU A 84 30.51 -8.67 5.52
N ALA A 85 29.21 -8.54 5.79
CA ALA A 85 28.48 -9.37 6.74
C ALA A 85 28.51 -10.85 6.35
N ILE A 86 28.42 -11.17 5.05
CA ILE A 86 28.55 -12.56 4.55
C ILE A 86 29.98 -13.07 4.77
N HIS A 87 31.00 -12.27 4.47
CA HIS A 87 32.41 -12.65 4.72
C HIS A 87 32.65 -12.90 6.23
N PHE A 88 32.10 -12.02 7.07
CA PHE A 88 32.13 -12.17 8.52
C PHE A 88 31.40 -13.43 9.00
N ALA A 89 30.23 -13.73 8.43
CA ALA A 89 29.45 -14.90 8.76
C ALA A 89 30.20 -16.21 8.44
N ARG A 90 30.92 -16.26 7.30
CA ARG A 90 31.79 -17.40 6.93
C ARG A 90 32.90 -17.65 7.95
N TRP A 91 33.46 -16.58 8.50
CA TRP A 91 34.46 -16.67 9.56
C TRP A 91 33.88 -17.16 10.89
N LEU A 92 32.60 -16.86 11.18
CA LEU A 92 31.92 -17.36 12.37
C LEU A 92 31.62 -18.86 12.25
N ASP A 93 30.79 -19.24 11.26
CA ASP A 93 30.32 -20.59 11.01
C ASP A 93 29.76 -20.72 9.56
N PRO A 94 30.10 -21.78 8.80
CA PRO A 94 29.61 -21.95 7.43
C PRO A 94 28.09 -22.07 7.29
N ARG A 95 27.38 -22.70 8.24
CA ARG A 95 25.92 -22.85 8.17
C ARG A 95 25.23 -21.51 8.42
N PHE A 96 25.75 -20.74 9.38
CA PHE A 96 25.30 -19.37 9.60
C PHE A 96 25.54 -18.49 8.37
N ALA A 97 26.65 -18.67 7.66
CA ALA A 97 26.95 -17.91 6.45
C ALA A 97 25.90 -18.12 5.35
N VAL A 98 25.52 -19.37 5.06
CA VAL A 98 24.50 -19.69 4.06
C VAL A 98 23.15 -19.08 4.45
N TRP A 99 22.74 -19.23 5.71
CA TRP A 99 21.50 -18.63 6.19
C TRP A 99 21.53 -17.10 6.15
N CYS A 100 22.64 -16.48 6.54
CA CYS A 100 22.81 -15.03 6.55
C CYS A 100 22.74 -14.44 5.13
N ASP A 101 23.35 -15.14 4.16
CA ASP A 101 23.28 -14.81 2.74
C ASP A 101 21.82 -14.78 2.27
N GLU A 102 21.06 -15.85 2.53
CA GLU A 102 19.63 -15.93 2.18
C GLU A 102 18.80 -14.82 2.86
N GLN A 103 19.06 -14.52 4.14
CA GLN A 103 18.32 -13.44 4.82
C GLN A 103 18.65 -12.06 4.26
N ILE A 104 19.92 -11.80 3.96
CA ILE A 104 20.36 -10.55 3.32
C ILE A 104 19.75 -10.46 1.92
N GLU A 105 19.73 -11.54 1.16
CA GLU A 105 19.06 -11.64 -0.13
C GLU A 105 17.55 -11.42 0.00
N GLN A 106 16.87 -11.88 1.05
CA GLN A 106 15.44 -11.57 1.23
C GLN A 106 15.21 -10.10 1.61
N ILE A 107 16.11 -9.49 2.40
CA ILE A 107 16.00 -8.09 2.82
C ILE A 107 16.29 -7.16 1.65
N LEU A 108 17.37 -7.42 0.91
CA LEU A 108 17.76 -6.65 -0.26
C LEU A 108 16.93 -7.03 -1.48
N GLY A 109 16.54 -8.30 -1.58
CA GLY A 109 15.74 -8.88 -2.66
C GLY A 109 14.24 -8.74 -2.48
N GLY A 110 13.78 -8.26 -1.32
CA GLY A 110 12.55 -7.48 -1.25
C GLY A 110 12.56 -6.27 -2.20
N ARG A 111 13.74 -5.84 -2.69
CA ARG A 111 13.93 -4.91 -3.81
C ARG A 111 14.45 -5.57 -5.11
N LEU A 112 14.73 -6.88 -5.09
CA LEU A 112 15.15 -7.72 -6.23
C LEU A 112 14.14 -8.82 -6.55
N LYS A 113 12.83 -8.58 -6.32
CA LYS A 113 11.78 -9.13 -7.20
C LYS A 113 11.86 -8.51 -8.60
N THR A 114 13.07 -8.25 -9.08
CA THR A 114 13.42 -7.88 -10.46
C THR A 114 13.57 -9.16 -11.29
N GLU A 115 12.75 -10.18 -11.03
CA GLU A 115 12.35 -11.15 -12.04
C GLU A 115 11.13 -10.65 -12.84
N SER A 116 10.63 -9.43 -12.58
CA SER A 116 9.44 -8.91 -13.24
C SER A 116 9.70 -7.74 -14.19
N ARG A 117 10.91 -7.58 -14.76
CA ARG A 117 11.03 -6.69 -15.92
C ARG A 117 10.39 -7.38 -17.12
N THR A 118 9.18 -6.97 -17.45
CA THR A 118 8.45 -7.53 -18.60
C THR A 118 9.19 -7.22 -19.90
N THR A 119 9.21 -8.19 -20.81
CA THR A 119 9.91 -8.04 -22.10
C THR A 119 9.28 -6.94 -22.95
N SER A 120 10.00 -6.45 -23.96
CA SER A 120 9.47 -5.46 -24.90
C SER A 120 8.20 -5.97 -25.59
N ASP A 121 8.19 -7.26 -25.95
CA ASP A 121 7.10 -7.89 -26.69
C ASP A 121 5.83 -7.99 -25.86
N GLU A 122 5.95 -8.41 -24.59
CA GLU A 122 4.83 -8.50 -23.64
C GLU A 122 4.17 -7.13 -23.37
N ARG A 123 4.95 -6.04 -23.46
CA ARG A 123 4.47 -4.67 -23.26
C ARG A 123 3.93 -4.01 -24.53
N THR A 124 3.95 -4.69 -25.67
CA THR A 124 3.49 -4.12 -26.96
C THR A 124 2.06 -3.61 -26.88
N ALA A 125 1.15 -4.40 -26.29
CA ALA A 125 -0.25 -4.02 -26.12
C ALA A 125 -0.40 -2.75 -25.26
N LEU A 126 0.40 -2.61 -24.20
CA LEU A 126 0.39 -1.42 -23.35
C LEU A 126 0.90 -0.18 -24.09
N ARG A 127 1.98 -0.31 -24.87
CA ARG A 127 2.50 0.79 -25.69
C ARG A 127 1.52 1.22 -26.77
N GLN A 128 0.82 0.28 -27.39
CA GLN A 128 -0.24 0.57 -28.36
C GLN A 128 -1.41 1.30 -27.70
N ALA A 129 -1.85 0.87 -26.51
CA ALA A 129 -2.88 1.56 -25.76
C ALA A 129 -2.47 3.00 -25.39
N VAL A 130 -1.21 3.20 -24.96
CA VAL A 130 -0.68 4.55 -24.65
C VAL A 130 -0.60 5.41 -25.92
N SER A 131 -0.18 4.85 -27.05
CA SER A 131 -0.15 5.57 -28.33
C SER A 131 -1.57 5.98 -28.78
N ALA A 132 -2.56 5.11 -28.59
CA ALA A 132 -3.96 5.44 -28.83
C ALA A 132 -4.47 6.53 -27.89
N LEU A 133 -4.10 6.49 -26.61
CA LEU A 133 -4.44 7.54 -25.63
C LEU A 133 -3.87 8.89 -26.07
N VAL A 134 -2.60 8.96 -26.45
CA VAL A 134 -1.93 10.19 -26.93
C VAL A 134 -2.49 10.68 -28.27
N GLY A 135 -2.92 9.78 -29.15
CA GLY A 135 -3.55 10.14 -30.43
C GLY A 135 -4.98 10.69 -30.27
N LEU A 136 -5.74 10.17 -29.30
CA LEU A 136 -7.16 10.48 -29.10
C LEU A 136 -7.42 11.50 -27.99
N ARG A 137 -6.45 11.72 -27.10
CA ARG A 137 -6.46 12.72 -26.04
C ARG A 137 -5.22 13.58 -26.26
N ARG A 138 -5.36 14.91 -26.16
CA ARG A 138 -4.24 15.87 -26.30
C ARG A 138 -3.28 15.82 -25.11
N VAL A 139 -2.86 14.62 -24.73
CA VAL A 139 -1.95 14.31 -23.64
C VAL A 139 -0.66 13.83 -24.27
N ASP A 140 0.47 14.33 -23.81
CA ASP A 140 1.77 13.90 -24.28
C ASP A 140 2.16 12.52 -23.71
N TYR A 141 3.11 11.85 -24.37
CA TYR A 141 3.58 10.53 -23.96
C TYR A 141 4.10 10.49 -22.52
N SER A 142 4.76 11.56 -22.04
CA SER A 142 5.34 11.58 -20.71
C SER A 142 4.23 11.58 -19.65
N THR A 143 3.20 12.41 -19.85
CA THR A 143 2.03 12.43 -18.99
C THR A 143 1.30 11.09 -19.01
N ALA A 144 1.11 10.48 -20.18
CA ALA A 144 0.47 9.17 -20.29
C ALA A 144 1.23 8.07 -19.54
N TYR A 145 2.57 8.02 -19.65
CA TYR A 145 3.38 7.06 -18.90
C TYR A 145 3.38 7.36 -17.40
N ASN A 146 3.43 8.63 -16.99
CA ASN A 146 3.35 9.02 -15.58
C ASN A 146 2.03 8.57 -14.94
N MET A 147 0.91 8.64 -15.67
CA MET A 147 -0.38 8.12 -15.18
C MET A 147 -0.33 6.60 -14.93
N VAL A 148 0.35 5.84 -15.79
CA VAL A 148 0.55 4.40 -15.61
C VAL A 148 1.50 4.12 -14.43
N HIS A 149 2.62 4.82 -14.36
CA HIS A 149 3.60 4.72 -13.28
C HIS A 149 2.95 4.97 -11.90
N GLN A 150 2.18 6.06 -11.78
CA GLN A 150 1.45 6.39 -10.57
C GLN A 150 0.41 5.34 -10.20
N ARG A 151 -0.32 4.79 -11.19
CA ARG A 151 -1.38 3.80 -10.96
C ARG A 151 -0.82 2.47 -10.43
N PHE A 152 0.32 2.05 -10.95
CA PHE A 152 0.92 0.75 -10.62
C PHE A 152 2.06 0.86 -9.59
N GLY A 153 2.41 2.07 -9.15
CA GLY A 153 3.45 2.31 -8.15
C GLY A 153 4.84 1.94 -8.64
N VAL A 154 5.12 2.17 -9.93
CA VAL A 154 6.38 1.79 -10.61
C VAL A 154 7.09 3.02 -11.16
N GLU A 155 8.41 2.98 -11.28
CA GLU A 155 9.20 4.07 -11.88
C GLU A 155 9.23 4.00 -13.41
N ALA A 156 9.15 2.79 -13.97
CA ALA A 156 9.04 2.54 -15.40
C ALA A 156 8.00 1.45 -15.70
N ILE A 157 7.38 1.50 -16.88
CA ILE A 157 6.47 0.44 -17.36
C ILE A 157 7.11 -0.96 -17.43
N GLU A 158 8.44 -1.02 -17.40
CA GLU A 158 9.22 -2.26 -17.33
C GLU A 158 8.98 -2.99 -16.03
N ASP A 159 8.82 -2.25 -14.96
CA ASP A 159 8.73 -2.80 -13.61
C ASP A 159 7.30 -3.26 -13.29
N ILE A 160 6.37 -3.17 -14.25
CA ILE A 160 5.01 -3.70 -14.12
C ILE A 160 5.08 -5.23 -14.21
N PRO A 161 4.57 -5.97 -13.19
CA PRO A 161 4.50 -7.43 -13.23
C PRO A 161 3.65 -7.95 -14.40
N ARG A 162 4.01 -9.10 -14.95
CA ARG A 162 3.34 -9.69 -16.13
C ARG A 162 1.85 -9.90 -15.90
N GLU A 163 1.49 -10.33 -14.70
CA GLU A 163 0.11 -10.52 -14.24
C GLU A 163 -0.70 -9.22 -14.20
N SER A 164 -0.04 -8.07 -14.06
CA SER A 164 -0.67 -6.74 -13.98
C SER A 164 -0.71 -6.01 -15.32
N LEU A 165 -0.05 -6.52 -16.37
CA LEU A 165 -0.07 -5.92 -17.71
C LEU A 165 -1.47 -5.81 -18.32
N PRO A 166 -2.35 -6.83 -18.24
CA PRO A 166 -3.73 -6.71 -18.74
C PRO A 166 -4.51 -5.60 -18.02
N ASP A 167 -4.30 -5.44 -16.71
CA ASP A 167 -4.92 -4.36 -15.93
C ASP A 167 -4.36 -2.99 -16.31
N ALA A 168 -3.07 -2.88 -16.65
CA ALA A 168 -2.48 -1.65 -17.15
C ALA A 168 -3.04 -1.25 -18.52
N VAL A 169 -3.19 -2.21 -19.44
CA VAL A 169 -3.83 -2.01 -20.75
C VAL A 169 -5.28 -1.56 -20.56
N ARG A 170 -6.03 -2.24 -19.70
CA ARG A 170 -7.43 -1.90 -19.37
C ARG A 170 -7.55 -0.50 -18.77
N TYR A 171 -6.63 -0.12 -17.88
CA TYR A 171 -6.58 1.23 -17.31
C TYR A 171 -6.34 2.29 -18.38
N VAL A 172 -5.37 2.10 -19.27
CA VAL A 172 -5.09 3.06 -20.36
C VAL A 172 -6.27 3.15 -21.33
N HIS A 173 -6.91 2.02 -21.66
CA HIS A 173 -8.13 2.04 -22.46
C HIS A 173 -9.29 2.74 -21.74
N ALA A 174 -9.46 2.55 -20.43
CA ALA A 174 -10.45 3.28 -19.65
C ALA A 174 -10.17 4.80 -19.72
N LEU A 175 -8.93 5.26 -19.52
CA LEU A 175 -8.57 6.68 -19.71
C LEU A 175 -8.83 7.17 -21.14
N THR A 176 -8.61 6.31 -22.12
CA THR A 176 -8.89 6.60 -23.52
C THR A 176 -10.38 6.71 -23.78
N LEU A 177 -11.25 6.00 -23.04
CA LEU A 177 -12.69 5.98 -23.25
C LEU A 177 -13.47 6.93 -22.31
N ASP A 178 -12.99 7.16 -21.09
CA ASP A 178 -13.66 7.93 -20.03
C ASP A 178 -13.91 9.39 -20.44
N ASN A 179 -13.07 9.97 -21.30
CA ASN A 179 -13.28 11.31 -21.85
C ASN A 179 -13.90 11.34 -23.26
N ALA A 180 -14.48 10.24 -23.75
CA ALA A 180 -15.26 10.29 -25.00
C ALA A 180 -16.62 10.97 -24.79
N LEU A 181 -17.01 11.23 -23.54
CA LEU A 181 -18.29 11.86 -23.19
C LEU A 181 -18.20 13.08 -22.27
N THR A 182 -17.05 13.45 -21.72
CA THR A 182 -16.95 14.66 -20.89
C THR A 182 -15.58 15.30 -21.02
N GLY A 183 -15.57 16.53 -21.54
CA GLY A 183 -14.45 17.44 -21.37
C GLY A 183 -14.38 17.95 -19.94
N GLU A 184 -13.16 18.32 -19.55
CA GLU A 184 -12.75 19.06 -18.34
C GLU A 184 -12.15 18.25 -17.16
N VAL A 185 -10.82 18.40 -17.09
CA VAL A 185 -9.91 18.55 -15.94
C VAL A 185 -9.69 17.36 -14.98
N LEU A 186 -8.41 16.96 -14.95
CA LEU A 186 -7.77 16.03 -14.03
C LEU A 186 -7.60 16.66 -12.64
N GLU A 187 -8.38 16.22 -11.66
CA GLU A 187 -7.97 16.28 -10.25
C GLU A 187 -8.13 14.91 -9.58
N LYS A 188 -6.98 14.40 -9.10
CA LYS A 188 -6.78 13.46 -7.98
C LYS A 188 -7.77 12.28 -7.89
N ILE A 189 -7.37 11.13 -8.47
CA ILE A 189 -8.08 9.86 -8.31
C ILE A 189 -7.85 9.33 -6.88
N GLU A 190 -8.73 9.71 -5.96
CA GLU A 190 -9.03 8.88 -4.79
C GLU A 190 -9.65 7.55 -5.28
N ARG A 191 -9.44 6.45 -4.54
CA ARG A 191 -10.07 5.14 -4.81
C ARG A 191 -11.54 5.35 -5.19
N PRO A 192 -12.16 4.55 -6.10
CA PRO A 192 -13.57 4.74 -6.41
C PRO A 192 -14.34 4.67 -5.09
N SER A 193 -14.73 5.84 -4.59
CA SER A 193 -15.61 5.93 -3.46
C SER A 193 -16.88 5.27 -3.96
N GLU A 194 -17.32 4.21 -3.28
CA GLU A 194 -18.73 3.87 -3.31
C GLU A 194 -19.47 5.20 -3.19
N LYS A 195 -20.31 5.56 -4.17
CA LYS A 195 -20.97 6.87 -4.24
C LYS A 195 -21.60 7.16 -2.88
N GLN A 196 -20.89 7.91 -2.04
CA GLN A 196 -21.35 8.26 -0.70
C GLN A 196 -22.29 9.44 -0.89
N PHE A 197 -23.48 9.35 -0.32
CA PHE A 197 -24.40 10.48 -0.26
C PHE A 197 -23.69 11.67 0.39
N SER A 198 -23.84 12.85 -0.19
CA SER A 198 -23.39 14.10 0.42
C SER A 198 -24.11 14.36 1.75
N ALA A 199 -23.54 15.21 2.59
CA ALA A 199 -24.17 15.61 3.85
C ALA A 199 -25.58 16.17 3.64
N ASP A 200 -25.80 16.92 2.56
CA ASP A 200 -27.10 17.48 2.18
C ASP A 200 -28.09 16.39 1.73
N GLU A 201 -27.64 15.39 0.97
CA GLU A 201 -28.46 14.24 0.60
C GLU A 201 -28.82 13.37 1.81
N ILE A 202 -27.87 13.13 2.73
CA ILE A 202 -28.11 12.41 3.99
C ILE A 202 -29.12 13.17 4.85
N HIS A 203 -28.97 14.50 4.94
CA HIS A 203 -29.91 15.36 5.65
C HIS A 203 -31.31 15.32 5.02
N ALA A 204 -31.41 15.46 3.70
CA ALA A 204 -32.68 15.39 2.98
C ALA A 204 -33.39 14.04 3.16
N ILE A 205 -32.65 12.92 3.09
CA ILE A 205 -33.18 11.58 3.36
C ILE A 205 -33.68 11.48 4.81
N GLY A 206 -32.94 12.03 5.77
CA GLY A 206 -33.34 12.07 7.18
C GLY A 206 -34.63 12.86 7.40
N VAL A 207 -34.77 14.01 6.76
CA VAL A 207 -35.99 14.83 6.80
C VAL A 207 -37.16 14.06 6.19
N CYS A 208 -37.00 13.46 5.00
CA CYS A 208 -38.04 12.66 4.36
C CYS A 208 -38.48 11.46 5.23
N ALA A 209 -37.53 10.76 5.84
CA ALA A 209 -37.84 9.63 6.73
C ALA A 209 -38.64 10.08 7.96
N LYS A 210 -38.30 11.24 8.54
CA LYS A 210 -39.04 11.82 9.67
C LYS A 210 -40.48 12.17 9.28
N TYR A 211 -40.68 12.92 8.20
CA TYR A 211 -42.02 13.30 7.74
C TYR A 211 -42.88 12.09 7.38
N LEU A 212 -42.28 11.02 6.83
CA LEU A 212 -42.99 9.79 6.52
C LEU A 212 -43.41 9.04 7.80
N ALA A 213 -42.59 9.05 8.85
CA ALA A 213 -42.95 8.51 10.16
C ALA A 213 -44.11 9.30 10.79
N ASP A 214 -44.01 10.63 10.81
CA ASP A 214 -45.05 11.51 11.35
C ASP A 214 -46.39 11.34 10.58
N CYS A 215 -46.33 11.22 9.26
CA CYS A 215 -47.50 10.91 8.44
C CYS A 215 -48.11 9.55 8.80
N SER A 216 -47.28 8.53 9.02
CA SER A 216 -47.74 7.17 9.34
C SER A 216 -48.44 7.13 10.72
N GLU A 217 -47.86 7.81 11.71
CA GLU A 217 -48.44 7.94 13.05
C GLU A 217 -49.77 8.69 13.03
N PHE A 218 -49.90 9.72 12.17
CA PHE A 218 -51.15 10.45 11.99
C PHE A 218 -52.22 9.64 11.23
N LEU A 219 -51.81 8.90 10.18
CA LEU A 219 -52.74 8.16 9.33
C LEU A 219 -53.37 6.96 10.03
N TYR A 220 -52.70 6.36 11.02
CA TYR A 220 -53.23 5.22 11.76
C TYR A 220 -54.55 5.55 12.51
N PRO A 221 -54.61 6.50 13.46
CA PRO A 221 -55.85 6.87 14.13
C PRO A 221 -56.87 7.50 13.17
N LEU A 222 -56.41 8.20 12.12
CA LEU A 222 -57.30 8.73 11.09
C LEU A 222 -58.01 7.60 10.32
N SER A 223 -57.33 6.48 10.07
CA SER A 223 -57.92 5.33 9.38
C SER A 223 -59.10 4.73 10.16
N ASP A 224 -59.00 4.68 11.49
CA ASP A 224 -60.07 4.20 12.37
C ASP A 224 -61.24 5.19 12.44
N ALA A 225 -60.97 6.49 12.51
CA ALA A 225 -62.01 7.52 12.42
C ALA A 225 -62.75 7.44 11.08
N LEU A 226 -62.02 7.26 9.96
CA LEU A 226 -62.59 7.10 8.63
C LEU A 226 -63.41 5.81 8.49
N ARG A 227 -63.00 4.74 9.17
CA ARG A 227 -63.76 3.48 9.23
C ARG A 227 -65.09 3.68 9.98
N GLY A 228 -65.07 4.43 11.08
CA GLY A 228 -66.26 4.75 11.87
C GLY A 228 -67.34 5.52 11.09
N VAL A 229 -66.94 6.36 10.14
CA VAL A 229 -67.87 7.11 9.26
C VAL A 229 -68.18 6.41 7.93
N GLY A 230 -67.72 5.16 7.74
CA GLY A 230 -67.97 4.37 6.53
C GLY A 230 -67.24 4.88 5.28
N SER A 231 -66.15 5.64 5.44
CA SER A 231 -65.41 6.21 4.31
C SER A 231 -64.61 5.13 3.56
N ARG A 232 -64.70 5.15 2.23
CA ARG A 232 -63.90 4.30 1.32
C ARG A 232 -62.39 4.53 1.43
N PHE A 233 -61.97 5.63 2.03
CA PHE A 233 -60.55 5.96 2.20
C PHE A 233 -59.91 5.31 3.44
N SER A 234 -60.71 4.72 4.33
CA SER A 234 -60.24 4.07 5.56
C SER A 234 -59.16 3.00 5.31
N GLY A 235 -59.38 2.09 4.35
CA GLY A 235 -58.41 1.06 3.99
C GLY A 235 -57.09 1.63 3.46
N ARG A 236 -57.15 2.67 2.62
CA ARG A 236 -55.96 3.33 2.07
C ARG A 236 -55.15 4.06 3.14
N ALA A 237 -55.83 4.75 4.07
CA ALA A 237 -55.18 5.39 5.21
C ALA A 237 -54.47 4.38 6.11
N PHE A 238 -55.11 3.23 6.37
CA PHE A 238 -54.50 2.14 7.13
C PHE A 238 -53.26 1.55 6.44
N SER A 239 -53.34 1.25 5.14
CA SER A 239 -52.20 0.73 4.38
C SER A 239 -51.02 1.69 4.37
N LEU A 240 -51.26 2.99 4.11
CA LEU A 240 -50.21 4.01 4.11
C LEU A 240 -49.60 4.25 5.49
N ALA A 241 -50.34 3.99 6.57
CA ALA A 241 -49.81 4.03 7.93
C ALA A 241 -48.89 2.84 8.24
N GLN A 242 -49.16 1.66 7.68
CA GLN A 242 -48.48 0.41 8.04
C GLN A 242 -47.30 0.07 7.12
N GLU A 243 -47.43 0.28 5.80
CA GLU A 243 -46.43 -0.10 4.80
C GLU A 243 -45.03 0.51 5.02
N PRO A 244 -44.88 1.79 5.42
CA PRO A 244 -43.56 2.40 5.55
C PRO A 244 -42.72 1.89 6.73
N HIS A 245 -43.32 1.25 7.75
CA HIS A 245 -42.62 0.93 9.00
C HIS A 245 -41.32 0.12 8.80
N PHE A 246 -41.32 -0.85 7.90
CA PHE A 246 -40.14 -1.69 7.63
C PHE A 246 -38.98 -0.91 6.98
N TRP A 247 -39.30 -0.01 6.05
CA TRP A 247 -38.30 0.82 5.38
C TRP A 247 -37.81 1.96 6.27
N LEU A 248 -38.69 2.53 7.10
CA LEU A 248 -38.34 3.58 8.06
C LEU A 248 -37.28 3.11 9.06
N ASP A 249 -37.44 1.93 9.65
CA ASP A 249 -36.47 1.38 10.61
C ASP A 249 -35.12 1.09 9.92
N THR A 250 -35.15 0.58 8.69
CA THR A 250 -33.94 0.35 7.88
C THR A 250 -33.19 1.65 7.58
N VAL A 251 -33.91 2.72 7.19
CA VAL A 251 -33.36 4.03 6.90
C VAL A 251 -32.82 4.71 8.17
N GLN A 252 -33.55 4.66 9.28
CA GLN A 252 -33.09 5.22 10.56
C GLN A 252 -31.81 4.55 11.06
N ARG A 253 -31.71 3.22 10.94
CA ARG A 253 -30.49 2.46 11.27
C ARG A 253 -29.33 2.76 10.32
N ALA A 254 -29.60 3.08 9.06
CA ALA A 254 -28.56 3.51 8.10
C ALA A 254 -28.06 4.92 8.45
N LEU A 255 -28.97 5.87 8.71
CA LEU A 255 -28.62 7.24 9.09
C LEU A 255 -27.84 7.31 10.42
N ALA A 256 -28.20 6.49 11.41
CA ALA A 256 -27.48 6.42 12.68
C ALA A 256 -26.03 5.93 12.51
N ARG A 257 -25.79 4.97 11.60
CA ARG A 257 -24.44 4.48 11.27
C ARG A 257 -23.60 5.56 10.59
N VAL A 258 -24.20 6.33 9.68
CA VAL A 258 -23.52 7.40 8.94
C VAL A 258 -23.23 8.62 9.81
N ASN A 259 -24.16 9.02 10.67
CA ASN A 259 -23.96 10.13 11.62
C ASN A 259 -23.00 9.76 12.77
N GLY A 260 -22.94 8.48 13.18
CA GLY A 260 -22.01 8.01 14.21
C GLY A 260 -20.52 8.08 13.82
N SER A 261 -20.22 8.10 12.51
CA SER A 261 -18.88 8.36 11.98
C SER A 261 -18.49 9.84 11.89
N ALA A 262 -19.46 10.76 12.03
CA ALA A 262 -19.26 12.20 11.90
C ALA A 262 -19.23 12.96 13.25
N VAL A 263 -19.31 12.27 14.39
CA VAL A 263 -19.15 12.89 15.72
C VAL A 263 -17.70 12.71 16.23
N ARG A 264 -16.77 13.36 15.53
CA ARG A 264 -15.56 13.95 16.12
C ARG A 264 -15.40 15.32 15.51
N GLY A 265 -16.20 16.25 15.99
CA GLY A 265 -16.24 17.60 15.43
C GLY A 265 -17.41 18.44 15.94
N LEU A 266 -17.87 18.18 17.16
CA LEU A 266 -18.49 19.14 18.05
C LEU A 266 -17.97 18.84 19.46
#